data_AF-A0A6F8XSN0-F1
#
_entry.id   AF-A0A6F8XSN0-F1
#
_cell.length_a   1.000
_cell.length_b   1.000
_cell.length_c   1.000
_cell.angle_alpha   90.00
_cell.angle_beta   90.00
_cell.angle_gamma   90.00
#
_symmetry.space_group_name_H-M   'P 1'
#
loop_
_entity.id
_entity.type
_entity.pdbx_description
1 polymer ?
#
loop_
_entity_poly.entity_id
_entity_poly.type
_entity_poly.pdbx_seq_one_letter_code
_entity_poly.pdbx_strand_id
1 'polypeptide(L)'
;MGRKLVAAALAVVVAVLGTATPAHATDGTVPVQRVGTTVIQLLKLFSDDGALTPEEIAQLVTEAIGAVDGAESVVLAHMDALASAPWLGAARAHIVEFNDIQIFERTTLRNWTMAVTQDAEVAASVFNAMTDRKSRNDLGFAISTLYPIALAARTKAGFGTTTLMSHYRDALQSIVEQIKPTCTPSPGDLDPHPSIYQVVHTCTAPDGRQLVFQDYQYFGHWREGPYTEESLLEAAGAGTSWAVARAVLRSMDN
;
A
#
# COMPACT_ATOMS: atom_id res chain seq x y z
N MET A 1 -16.31 -57.33 -17.87
CA MET A 1 -17.24 -57.78 -16.81
C MET A 1 -16.47 -57.69 -15.49
N GLY A 2 -16.87 -57.01 -14.41
CA GLY A 2 -18.04 -56.22 -14.09
C GLY A 2 -18.06 -56.02 -12.55
N ARG A 3 -18.52 -54.83 -12.14
CA ARG A 3 -19.11 -54.45 -10.83
C ARG A 3 -18.23 -54.11 -9.60
N LYS A 4 -18.21 -52.79 -9.38
CA LYS A 4 -18.21 -51.93 -8.17
C LYS A 4 -18.61 -52.57 -6.83
N LEU A 5 -18.02 -52.04 -5.75
CA LEU A 5 -18.71 -51.66 -4.50
C LEU A 5 -18.08 -50.39 -3.89
N VAL A 6 -18.94 -49.47 -3.49
CA VAL A 6 -18.68 -48.20 -2.80
C VAL A 6 -18.76 -48.45 -1.29
N ALA A 7 -17.89 -47.83 -0.49
CA ALA A 7 -18.13 -47.63 0.93
C ALA A 7 -17.67 -46.22 1.32
N ALA A 8 -18.66 -45.40 1.69
CA ALA A 8 -18.48 -44.08 2.26
C ALA A 8 -18.01 -44.21 3.72
N ALA A 9 -17.08 -43.34 4.13
CA ALA A 9 -16.80 -43.08 5.53
C ALA A 9 -16.97 -41.58 5.76
N LEU A 10 -18.01 -41.22 6.52
CA LEU A 10 -18.18 -39.91 7.13
C LEU A 10 -17.00 -39.64 8.06
N ALA A 11 -16.35 -38.48 7.91
CA ALA A 11 -15.53 -37.89 8.97
C ALA A 11 -16.16 -36.56 9.38
N VAL A 12 -16.61 -36.54 10.63
CA VAL A 12 -17.21 -35.42 11.34
C VAL A 12 -16.21 -34.27 11.42
N VAL A 13 -16.54 -33.11 10.85
CA VAL A 13 -15.81 -31.86 11.09
C VAL A 13 -16.27 -31.33 12.45
N VAL A 14 -15.40 -31.43 13.45
CA VAL A 14 -15.57 -30.70 14.71
C VAL A 14 -15.33 -29.23 14.40
N ALA A 15 -16.40 -28.44 14.35
CA ALA A 15 -16.33 -26.98 14.30
C ALA A 15 -15.75 -26.49 15.63
N VAL A 16 -14.44 -26.27 15.67
CA VAL A 16 -13.81 -25.48 16.72
C VAL A 16 -14.36 -24.07 16.57
N LEU A 17 -15.16 -23.63 17.54
CA LEU A 17 -15.52 -22.23 17.76
C LEU A 17 -14.25 -21.46 18.18
N GLY A 18 -13.34 -21.28 17.24
CA GLY A 18 -12.35 -20.22 17.29
C GLY A 18 -13.03 -18.99 16.71
N THR A 19 -12.95 -17.86 17.40
CA THR A 19 -13.08 -16.55 16.75
C THR A 19 -12.03 -16.53 15.65
N ALA A 20 -12.44 -16.86 14.41
CA ALA A 20 -11.59 -16.73 13.25
C ALA A 20 -11.32 -15.24 13.13
N THR A 21 -10.22 -14.79 13.71
CA THR A 21 -9.56 -13.60 13.21
C THR A 21 -9.37 -13.87 11.72
N PRO A 22 -9.90 -13.02 10.83
CA PRO A 22 -9.76 -13.24 9.40
C PRO A 22 -8.28 -13.47 9.14
N ALA A 23 -7.95 -14.46 8.32
CA ALA A 23 -6.58 -14.72 7.93
C ALA A 23 -6.02 -13.42 7.34
N HIS A 24 -5.31 -12.66 8.17
CA HIS A 24 -4.68 -11.43 7.75
C HIS A 24 -3.69 -11.86 6.69
N ALA A 25 -3.95 -11.47 5.44
CA ALA A 25 -2.92 -11.50 4.42
C ALA A 25 -1.69 -10.84 5.04
N THR A 26 -0.55 -11.52 5.01
CA THR A 26 0.73 -10.96 5.44
C THR A 26 0.82 -9.56 4.84
N ASP A 27 1.00 -8.55 5.69
CA ASP A 27 0.81 -7.15 5.33
C ASP A 27 1.94 -6.68 4.40
N GLY A 28 1.85 -7.08 3.13
CA GLY A 28 2.85 -6.86 2.10
C GLY A 28 3.08 -5.38 1.83
N THR A 29 2.24 -4.48 2.33
CA THR A 29 2.39 -3.04 2.16
C THR A 29 3.29 -2.33 3.16
N VAL A 30 3.62 -2.99 4.26
CA VAL A 30 4.46 -2.42 5.32
C VAL A 30 5.80 -1.89 4.81
N PRO A 31 6.51 -2.55 3.87
CA PRO A 31 7.78 -2.03 3.37
C PRO A 31 7.66 -0.72 2.59
N VAL A 32 6.72 -0.62 1.63
CA VAL A 32 6.54 0.60 0.82
C VAL A 32 6.11 1.78 1.69
N GLN A 33 5.23 1.52 2.67
CA GLN A 33 4.84 2.53 3.65
C GLN A 33 6.05 3.04 4.46
N ARG A 34 6.92 2.14 4.94
CA ARG A 34 8.11 2.52 5.68
C ARG A 34 9.02 3.44 4.87
N VAL A 35 9.23 3.17 3.57
CA VAL A 35 10.03 4.05 2.69
C VAL A 35 9.47 5.48 2.72
N GLY A 36 8.16 5.63 2.48
CA GLY A 36 7.51 6.93 2.49
C GLY A 36 7.60 7.64 3.84
N THR A 37 7.27 6.96 4.93
CA THR A 37 7.27 7.57 6.27
C THR A 37 8.68 7.94 6.76
N THR A 38 9.68 7.09 6.51
CA THR A 38 11.08 7.34 6.90
C THR A 38 11.63 8.56 6.17
N VAL A 39 11.36 8.72 4.87
CA VAL A 39 11.82 9.91 4.12
C VAL A 39 11.11 11.19 4.57
N ILE A 40 9.82 11.13 4.90
CA ILE A 40 9.10 12.32 5.42
C ILE A 40 9.65 12.74 6.77
N GLN A 41 9.86 11.78 7.68
CA GLN A 41 10.48 12.05 8.97
C GLN A 41 11.87 12.68 8.81
N LEU A 42 12.68 12.16 7.88
CA LEU A 42 13.98 12.74 7.52
C LEU A 42 13.84 14.21 7.08
N LEU A 43 12.90 14.51 6.18
CA LEU A 43 12.73 15.87 5.65
C LEU A 43 12.22 16.86 6.71
N LYS A 44 11.40 16.40 7.66
CA LYS A 44 11.00 17.21 8.82
C LYS A 44 12.20 17.55 9.68
N LEU A 45 13.04 16.56 10.00
CA LEU A 45 14.27 16.77 10.75
C LEU A 45 15.21 17.76 10.05
N PHE A 46 15.35 17.69 8.72
CA PHE A 46 16.11 18.68 7.94
C PHE A 46 15.51 20.09 7.92
N SER A 47 14.20 20.23 8.14
CA SER A 47 13.49 21.51 8.04
C SER A 47 13.42 22.27 9.37
N ASP A 48 13.51 21.57 10.51
CA ASP A 48 13.36 22.13 11.86
C ASP A 48 14.70 22.61 12.50
N ASP A 49 15.58 23.27 11.73
CA ASP A 49 16.92 23.75 12.16
C ASP A 49 17.91 22.66 12.65
N GLY A 50 17.51 21.39 12.67
CA GLY A 50 18.35 20.25 13.03
C GLY A 50 19.17 19.75 11.84
N ALA A 51 20.44 20.12 11.76
CA ALA A 51 21.37 19.46 10.85
C ALA A 51 21.55 18.01 11.31
N LEU A 52 20.89 17.06 10.61
CA LEU A 52 21.16 15.64 10.81
C LEU A 52 22.64 15.37 10.57
N THR A 53 23.23 14.60 11.49
CA THR A 53 24.60 14.12 11.34
C THR A 53 24.69 13.20 10.12
N PRO A 54 25.87 13.14 9.45
CA PRO A 54 26.10 12.18 8.38
C PRO A 54 25.74 10.74 8.77
N GLU A 55 25.94 10.38 10.03
CA GLU A 55 25.60 9.07 10.61
C GLU A 55 24.08 8.84 10.69
N GLU A 56 23.31 9.84 11.12
CA GLU A 56 21.83 9.75 11.13
C GLU A 56 21.28 9.67 9.70
N ILE A 57 21.85 10.45 8.77
CA ILE A 57 21.49 10.35 7.35
C ILE A 57 21.81 8.96 6.82
N ALA A 58 22.97 8.40 7.16
CA ALA A 58 23.36 7.04 6.73
C ALA A 58 22.46 5.95 7.35
N GLN A 59 22.05 6.12 8.61
CA GLN A 59 21.15 5.19 9.29
C GLN A 59 19.73 5.25 8.71
N LEU A 60 19.20 6.44 8.47
CA LEU A 60 17.90 6.60 7.80
C LEU A 60 17.93 6.16 6.34
N VAL A 61 19.04 6.37 5.63
CA VAL A 61 19.26 5.79 4.30
C VAL A 61 19.26 4.26 4.39
N THR A 62 19.90 3.67 5.40
CA THR A 62 19.90 2.21 5.62
C THR A 62 18.50 1.68 5.96
N GLU A 63 17.71 2.41 6.75
CA GLU A 63 16.32 2.07 7.03
C GLU A 63 15.44 2.21 5.78
N ALA A 64 15.66 3.26 4.99
CA ALA A 64 15.00 3.44 3.70
C ALA A 64 15.37 2.31 2.73
N ILE A 65 16.64 1.90 2.68
CA ILE A 65 17.13 0.75 1.90
C ILE A 65 16.46 -0.55 2.34
N GLY A 66 16.41 -0.83 3.65
CA GLY A 66 15.73 -2.03 4.16
C GLY A 66 14.22 -2.04 3.90
N ALA A 67 13.60 -0.86 3.95
CA ALA A 67 12.19 -0.69 3.55
C ALA A 67 12.01 -0.84 2.04
N VAL A 68 13.00 -0.40 1.26
CA VAL A 68 13.08 -0.51 -0.20
C VAL A 68 13.27 -1.96 -0.66
N ASP A 69 14.09 -2.77 0.00
CA ASP A 69 14.25 -4.21 -0.30
C ASP A 69 12.92 -4.95 -0.07
N GLY A 70 12.21 -4.60 1.00
CA GLY A 70 10.86 -5.12 1.18
C GLY A 70 9.89 -4.59 0.13
N ALA A 71 10.05 -3.34 -0.35
CA ALA A 71 9.25 -2.78 -1.44
C ALA A 71 9.53 -3.45 -2.78
N GLU A 72 10.76 -3.94 -3.04
CA GLU A 72 11.09 -4.70 -4.25
C GLU A 72 10.19 -5.95 -4.36
N SER A 73 9.98 -6.68 -3.26
CA SER A 73 9.10 -7.85 -3.26
C SER A 73 7.65 -7.51 -3.63
N VAL A 74 7.16 -6.33 -3.21
CA VAL A 74 5.84 -5.80 -3.55
C VAL A 74 5.78 -5.40 -5.01
N VAL A 75 6.76 -4.62 -5.47
CA VAL A 75 6.86 -4.19 -6.87
C VAL A 75 6.85 -5.39 -7.80
N LEU A 76 7.63 -6.43 -7.48
CA LEU A 76 7.67 -7.68 -8.25
C LEU A 76 6.32 -8.41 -8.26
N ALA A 77 5.61 -8.45 -7.14
CA ALA A 77 4.28 -9.06 -7.06
C ALA A 77 3.22 -8.33 -7.90
N HIS A 78 3.47 -7.08 -8.28
CA HIS A 78 2.53 -6.22 -9.02
C HIS A 78 2.93 -5.97 -10.49
N MET A 79 4.00 -6.58 -11.00
CA MET A 79 4.51 -6.37 -12.38
C MET A 79 3.61 -6.93 -13.51
N ASP A 80 2.53 -7.65 -13.19
CA ASP A 80 1.68 -8.31 -14.19
C ASP A 80 0.87 -7.35 -15.08
N ALA A 81 0.77 -6.07 -14.70
CA ALA A 81 0.06 -5.07 -15.50
C ALA A 81 1.02 -4.35 -16.48
N LEU A 82 0.82 -4.61 -17.78
CA LEU A 82 1.63 -4.03 -18.87
C LEU A 82 1.73 -2.50 -18.80
N ALA A 83 0.68 -1.83 -18.32
CA ALA A 83 0.62 -0.37 -18.24
C ALA A 83 1.41 0.23 -17.06
N SER A 84 1.56 -0.50 -15.94
CA SER A 84 2.33 -0.05 -14.78
C SER A 84 3.77 -0.55 -14.79
N ALA A 85 4.06 -1.60 -15.57
CA ALA A 85 5.37 -2.26 -15.64
C ALA A 85 6.58 -1.30 -15.86
N PRO A 86 6.53 -0.26 -16.73
CA PRO A 86 7.66 0.65 -16.88
C PRO A 86 7.99 1.41 -15.58
N TRP A 87 6.96 1.82 -14.83
CA TRP A 87 7.10 2.59 -13.59
C TRP A 87 7.57 1.73 -12.43
N LEU A 88 7.08 0.49 -12.37
CA LEU A 88 7.55 -0.52 -11.43
C LEU A 88 9.01 -0.89 -11.71
N GLY A 89 9.39 -1.03 -12.99
CA GLY A 89 10.77 -1.24 -13.42
C GLY A 89 11.69 -0.07 -13.06
N ALA A 90 11.24 1.17 -13.29
CA ALA A 90 11.97 2.38 -12.91
C ALA A 90 12.16 2.48 -11.39
N ALA A 91 11.08 2.24 -10.62
CA ALA A 91 11.16 2.22 -9.15
C ALA A 91 12.19 1.20 -8.68
N ARG A 92 12.18 -0.02 -9.23
CA ARG A 92 13.16 -1.06 -8.92
C ARG A 92 14.59 -0.67 -9.30
N ALA A 93 14.79 -0.10 -10.48
CA ALA A 93 16.12 0.34 -10.93
C ALA A 93 16.70 1.39 -9.98
N HIS A 94 15.88 2.39 -9.61
CA HIS A 94 16.30 3.44 -8.70
C HIS A 94 16.48 2.97 -7.26
N ILE A 95 15.73 1.97 -6.83
CA ILE A 95 15.95 1.24 -5.57
C ILE A 95 17.38 0.68 -5.53
N VAL A 96 17.80 -0.03 -6.58
CA VAL A 96 19.14 -0.63 -6.66
C VAL A 96 20.21 0.44 -6.66
N GLU A 97 20.03 1.50 -7.46
CA GLU A 97 20.98 2.62 -7.55
C GLU A 97 21.06 3.44 -6.25
N PHE A 98 19.96 3.52 -5.49
CA PHE A 98 19.92 4.25 -4.22
C PHE A 98 20.86 3.62 -3.18
N ASN A 99 21.09 2.31 -3.23
CA ASN A 99 22.04 1.62 -2.36
C ASN A 99 23.48 2.15 -2.54
N ASP A 100 23.81 2.57 -3.77
CA ASP A 100 25.13 3.07 -4.15
C ASP A 100 25.23 4.61 -4.11
N ILE A 101 24.18 5.30 -3.66
CA ILE A 101 24.10 6.78 -3.72
C ILE A 101 25.28 7.46 -3.01
N GLN A 102 25.88 6.83 -1.99
CA GLN A 102 26.99 7.38 -1.20
C GLN A 102 28.30 7.47 -1.99
N ILE A 103 28.48 6.61 -3.00
CA ILE A 103 29.71 6.55 -3.80
C ILE A 103 29.56 7.26 -5.16
N PHE A 104 28.39 7.82 -5.46
CA PHE A 104 28.17 8.56 -6.69
C PHE A 104 29.02 9.83 -6.73
N GLU A 105 29.77 9.99 -7.82
CA GLU A 105 30.40 11.25 -8.14
C GLU A 105 29.33 12.35 -8.33
N ARG A 106 29.70 13.61 -8.08
CA ARG A 106 28.77 14.74 -8.10
C ARG A 106 27.94 14.83 -9.38
N THR A 107 28.56 14.60 -10.54
CA THR A 107 27.87 14.65 -11.84
C THR A 107 26.87 13.50 -11.98
N THR A 108 27.28 12.28 -11.62
CA THR A 108 26.42 11.09 -11.61
C THR A 108 25.23 11.28 -10.67
N LEU A 109 25.48 11.75 -9.44
CA LEU A 109 24.42 12.05 -8.46
C LEU A 109 23.40 13.02 -9.02
N ARG A 110 23.82 14.16 -9.60
CA ARG A 110 22.89 15.15 -10.15
C ARG A 110 22.06 14.59 -11.30
N ASN A 111 22.69 13.84 -12.22
CA ASN A 111 22.00 13.24 -13.35
C ASN A 111 20.96 12.22 -12.90
N TRP A 112 21.37 11.32 -12.01
CA TRP A 112 20.49 10.31 -11.44
C TRP A 112 19.32 10.94 -10.66
N THR A 113 19.60 11.95 -9.83
CA THR A 113 18.58 12.71 -9.10
C THR A 113 17.54 13.33 -10.03
N MET A 114 17.95 13.87 -11.18
CA MET A 114 17.02 14.41 -12.18
C MET A 114 16.17 13.30 -12.82
N ALA A 115 16.77 12.15 -13.14
CA ALA A 115 16.07 11.01 -13.72
C ALA A 115 14.98 10.48 -12.79
N VAL A 116 15.29 10.18 -11.52
CA VAL A 116 14.29 9.68 -10.57
C VAL A 116 13.20 10.73 -10.26
N THR A 117 13.55 12.02 -10.27
CA THR A 117 12.54 13.09 -10.14
C THR A 117 11.58 13.07 -11.34
N GLN A 118 12.12 12.94 -12.55
CA GLN A 118 11.31 12.88 -13.77
C GLN A 118 10.38 11.67 -13.75
N ASP A 119 10.89 10.49 -13.39
CA ASP A 119 10.08 9.27 -13.34
C ASP A 119 8.96 9.35 -12.29
N ALA A 120 9.23 9.99 -11.14
CA ALA A 120 8.19 10.25 -10.13
C ALA A 120 7.05 11.13 -10.67
N GLU A 121 7.39 12.25 -11.31
CA GLU A 121 6.42 13.20 -11.87
C GLU A 121 5.61 12.59 -13.03
N VAL A 122 6.27 11.86 -13.92
CA VAL A 122 5.57 11.21 -15.03
C VAL A 122 4.68 10.08 -14.52
N ALA A 123 5.12 9.29 -13.52
CA ALA A 123 4.28 8.28 -12.89
C ALA A 123 2.99 8.89 -12.29
N ALA A 124 3.09 10.04 -11.60
CA ALA A 124 1.91 10.75 -11.08
C ALA A 124 0.98 11.25 -12.20
N SER A 125 1.54 11.79 -13.28
CA SER A 125 0.76 12.21 -14.45
C SER A 125 0.01 11.03 -15.09
N VAL A 126 0.69 9.90 -15.27
CA VAL A 126 0.11 8.67 -15.83
C VAL A 126 -0.96 8.10 -14.92
N PHE A 127 -0.79 8.14 -13.60
CA PHE A 127 -1.79 7.67 -12.64
C PHE A 127 -3.13 8.38 -12.83
N ASN A 128 -3.10 9.71 -13.01
CA ASN A 128 -4.29 10.51 -13.24
C ASN A 128 -4.96 10.23 -14.59
N ALA A 129 -4.18 9.89 -15.62
CA ALA A 129 -4.69 9.56 -16.95
C ALA A 129 -5.22 8.11 -17.08
N MET A 130 -4.72 7.20 -16.25
CA MET A 130 -5.08 5.79 -16.27
C MET A 130 -6.53 5.60 -15.84
N THR A 131 -7.25 4.62 -16.39
CA THR A 131 -8.64 4.32 -16.00
C THR A 131 -8.79 2.97 -15.29
N ASP A 132 -7.90 2.02 -15.59
CA ASP A 132 -7.91 0.71 -14.96
C ASP A 132 -7.50 0.81 -13.49
N ARG A 133 -8.37 0.33 -12.61
CA ARG A 133 -8.23 0.49 -11.16
C ARG A 133 -7.07 -0.33 -10.60
N LYS A 134 -6.88 -1.55 -11.10
CA LYS A 134 -5.76 -2.40 -10.69
C LYS A 134 -4.43 -1.78 -11.10
N SER A 135 -4.31 -1.34 -12.35
CA SER A 135 -3.10 -0.69 -12.84
C SER A 135 -2.81 0.61 -12.08
N ARG A 136 -3.84 1.38 -11.68
CA ARG A 136 -3.68 2.52 -10.77
C ARG A 136 -3.14 2.09 -9.42
N ASN A 137 -3.66 1.02 -8.83
CA ASN A 137 -3.11 0.50 -7.57
C ASN A 137 -1.61 0.18 -7.70
N ASP A 138 -1.23 -0.54 -8.75
CA ASP A 138 0.15 -0.95 -9.01
C ASP A 138 1.05 0.29 -9.22
N LEU A 139 0.60 1.28 -9.99
CA LEU A 139 1.30 2.55 -10.20
C LEU A 139 1.38 3.40 -8.92
N GLY A 140 0.38 3.32 -8.03
CA GLY A 140 0.39 3.99 -6.73
C GLY A 140 1.52 3.50 -5.83
N PHE A 141 1.94 2.23 -5.94
CA PHE A 141 3.13 1.73 -5.25
C PHE A 141 4.41 2.32 -5.82
N ALA A 142 4.53 2.41 -7.15
CA ALA A 142 5.67 3.05 -7.79
C ALA A 142 5.78 4.53 -7.38
N ILE A 143 4.68 5.29 -7.38
CA ILE A 143 4.64 6.68 -6.90
C ILE A 143 5.10 6.77 -5.44
N SER A 144 4.57 5.90 -4.58
CA SER A 144 4.91 5.86 -3.16
C SER A 144 6.38 5.48 -2.89
N THR A 145 7.09 5.00 -3.91
CA THR A 145 8.51 4.62 -3.84
C THR A 145 9.40 5.69 -4.49
N LEU A 146 9.06 6.13 -5.72
CA LEU A 146 9.85 7.05 -6.53
C LEU A 146 9.97 8.43 -5.88
N TYR A 147 8.88 8.99 -5.34
CA TYR A 147 8.92 10.32 -4.72
C TYR A 147 9.84 10.39 -3.50
N PRO A 148 9.77 9.46 -2.53
CA PRO A 148 10.73 9.40 -1.43
C PRO A 148 12.19 9.32 -1.90
N ILE A 149 12.50 8.44 -2.88
CA ILE A 149 13.84 8.32 -3.43
C ILE A 149 14.27 9.64 -4.07
N ALA A 150 13.41 10.27 -4.88
CA ALA A 150 13.69 11.54 -5.52
C ALA A 150 13.92 12.67 -4.50
N LEU A 151 13.14 12.73 -3.42
CA LEU A 151 13.33 13.71 -2.36
C LEU A 151 14.69 13.53 -1.66
N ALA A 152 15.04 12.31 -1.27
CA ALA A 152 16.34 12.00 -0.66
C ALA A 152 17.51 12.33 -1.61
N ALA A 153 17.37 11.95 -2.88
CA ALA A 153 18.34 12.22 -3.94
C ALA A 153 18.56 13.72 -4.16
N ARG A 154 17.48 14.52 -4.13
CA ARG A 154 17.53 15.98 -4.26
C ARG A 154 18.22 16.64 -3.08
N THR A 155 17.89 16.23 -1.86
CA THR A 155 18.57 16.70 -0.65
C THR A 155 20.08 16.44 -0.74
N LYS A 156 20.49 15.21 -1.07
CA LYS A 156 21.92 14.86 -1.19
C LYS A 156 22.63 15.61 -2.32
N ALA A 157 21.96 15.86 -3.44
CA ALA A 157 22.51 16.61 -4.57
C ALA A 157 22.54 18.13 -4.35
N GLY A 158 21.97 18.64 -3.24
CA GLY A 158 21.85 20.07 -2.95
C GLY A 158 20.77 20.78 -3.78
N PHE A 159 19.74 20.05 -4.24
CA PHE A 159 18.57 20.61 -4.90
C PHE A 159 17.44 20.91 -3.91
N GLY A 160 16.62 21.91 -4.22
CA GLY A 160 15.42 22.21 -3.43
C GLY A 160 14.36 21.10 -3.54
N THR A 161 13.66 20.83 -2.43
CA THR A 161 12.67 19.75 -2.27
C THR A 161 11.24 20.26 -2.07
N THR A 162 11.03 21.54 -1.75
CA THR A 162 9.72 22.11 -1.40
C THR A 162 8.64 21.83 -2.44
N THR A 163 8.90 22.11 -3.72
CA THR A 163 7.94 21.87 -4.81
C THR A 163 7.66 20.37 -4.98
N LEU A 164 8.70 19.53 -4.95
CA LEU A 164 8.54 18.08 -5.11
C LEU A 164 7.75 17.47 -3.95
N MET A 165 7.92 17.98 -2.73
CA MET A 165 7.13 17.56 -1.57
C MET A 165 5.64 17.91 -1.74
N SER A 166 5.33 19.10 -2.27
CA SER A 166 3.95 19.47 -2.59
C SER A 166 3.35 18.51 -3.62
N HIS A 167 4.06 18.24 -4.72
CA HIS A 167 3.60 17.31 -5.74
C HIS A 167 3.43 15.89 -5.21
N TYR A 168 4.31 15.46 -4.30
CA TYR A 168 4.18 14.15 -3.66
C TYR A 168 2.87 14.08 -2.85
N ARG A 169 2.58 15.10 -2.04
CA ARG A 169 1.33 15.19 -1.29
C ARG A 169 0.12 15.13 -2.23
N ASP A 170 0.13 15.88 -3.31
CA ASP A 170 -0.95 15.92 -4.30
C ASP A 170 -1.15 14.54 -4.97
N ALA A 171 -0.04 13.85 -5.29
CA ALA A 171 -0.07 12.50 -5.84
C ALA A 171 -0.65 11.48 -4.84
N LEU A 172 -0.28 11.56 -3.56
CA LEU A 172 -0.84 10.69 -2.52
C LEU A 172 -2.33 10.96 -2.30
N GLN A 173 -2.76 12.22 -2.29
CA GLN A 173 -4.18 12.59 -2.20
C GLN A 173 -4.96 12.02 -3.39
N SER A 174 -4.40 12.15 -4.59
CA SER A 174 -4.97 11.56 -5.81
C SER A 174 -5.11 10.04 -5.68
N ILE A 175 -4.13 9.34 -5.12
CA ILE A 175 -4.22 7.91 -4.83
C ILE A 175 -5.36 7.62 -3.85
N VAL A 176 -5.43 8.33 -2.73
CA VAL A 176 -6.46 8.10 -1.71
C VAL A 176 -7.87 8.30 -2.27
N GLU A 177 -8.07 9.33 -3.08
CA GLU A 177 -9.37 9.69 -3.65
C GLU A 177 -9.78 8.77 -4.80
N GLN A 178 -8.87 8.48 -5.74
CA GLN A 178 -9.23 7.83 -7.01
C GLN A 178 -9.29 6.31 -6.93
N ILE A 179 -8.65 5.69 -5.94
CA ILE A 179 -8.72 4.23 -5.75
C ILE A 179 -9.35 3.81 -4.42
N LYS A 180 -10.01 4.72 -3.68
CA LYS A 180 -10.72 4.42 -2.41
C LYS A 180 -11.53 3.13 -2.48
N PRO A 181 -11.31 2.13 -1.58
CA PRO A 181 -12.13 0.92 -1.52
C PRO A 181 -13.63 1.24 -1.48
N THR A 182 -14.45 0.35 -2.03
CA THR A 182 -15.91 0.54 -2.05
C THR A 182 -16.60 -0.60 -1.34
N CYS A 183 -17.47 -0.31 -0.38
CA CYS A 183 -18.21 -1.32 0.38
C CYS A 183 -19.72 -1.12 0.20
N THR A 184 -20.44 -2.18 -0.13
CA THR A 184 -21.89 -2.17 -0.30
C THR A 184 -22.55 -3.13 0.69
N PRO A 185 -23.45 -2.65 1.57
CA PRO A 185 -24.22 -3.53 2.44
C PRO A 185 -25.36 -4.20 1.66
N SER A 186 -25.63 -5.46 1.98
CA SER A 186 -26.80 -6.20 1.53
C SER A 186 -27.44 -6.92 2.72
N PRO A 187 -28.76 -7.19 2.69
CA PRO A 187 -29.37 -8.12 3.62
C PRO A 187 -28.64 -9.46 3.60
N GLY A 188 -28.49 -10.11 4.76
CA GLY A 188 -27.98 -11.48 4.82
C GLY A 188 -28.99 -12.52 4.34
N ASP A 189 -28.49 -13.73 4.05
CA ASP A 189 -29.29 -14.84 3.52
C ASP A 189 -30.03 -15.65 4.61
N LEU A 190 -29.92 -15.26 5.88
CA LEU A 190 -30.66 -15.92 6.95
C LEU A 190 -32.16 -15.59 6.86
N ASP A 191 -33.00 -16.61 7.05
CA ASP A 191 -34.45 -16.44 7.12
C ASP A 191 -34.81 -15.33 8.13
N PRO A 192 -35.66 -14.37 7.75
CA PRO A 192 -36.02 -13.25 8.62
C PRO A 192 -36.59 -13.76 9.96
N HIS A 193 -35.78 -13.68 11.02
CA HIS A 193 -36.19 -14.03 12.38
C HIS A 193 -36.03 -12.79 13.28
N PRO A 194 -37.02 -12.43 14.12
CA PRO A 194 -36.98 -11.20 14.92
C PRO A 194 -35.80 -11.09 15.89
N SER A 195 -35.17 -12.21 16.24
CA SER A 195 -33.99 -12.26 17.12
C SER A 195 -32.65 -12.25 16.37
N ILE A 196 -32.67 -12.16 15.03
CA ILE A 196 -31.47 -12.19 14.19
C ILE A 196 -31.41 -10.90 13.38
N TYR A 197 -30.29 -10.19 13.52
CA TYR A 197 -29.92 -9.11 12.62
C TYR A 197 -28.68 -9.55 11.85
N GLN A 198 -28.74 -9.46 10.52
CA GLN A 198 -27.62 -9.79 9.64
C GLN A 198 -27.55 -8.79 8.48
N VAL A 199 -26.39 -8.13 8.35
CA VAL A 199 -26.03 -7.34 7.18
C VAL A 199 -24.69 -7.85 6.67
N VAL A 200 -24.62 -8.13 5.37
CA VAL A 200 -23.40 -8.58 4.70
C VAL A 200 -22.81 -7.38 3.96
N HIS A 201 -21.57 -7.03 4.25
CA HIS A 201 -20.83 -5.97 3.57
C HIS A 201 -19.90 -6.60 2.53
N THR A 202 -20.14 -6.31 1.26
CA THR A 202 -19.22 -6.70 0.19
C THR A 202 -18.34 -5.50 -0.17
N CYS A 203 -17.05 -5.62 0.10
CA CYS A 203 -16.04 -4.62 -0.20
C CYS A 203 -15.20 -5.01 -1.42
N THR A 204 -14.91 -4.04 -2.29
CA THR A 204 -13.97 -4.18 -3.41
C THR A 204 -12.75 -3.32 -3.15
N ALA A 205 -11.59 -3.98 -3.09
CA ALA A 205 -10.29 -3.37 -2.89
C ALA A 205 -9.75 -2.73 -4.20
N PRO A 206 -8.78 -1.82 -4.11
CA PRO A 206 -8.13 -1.21 -5.28
C PRO A 206 -7.55 -2.19 -6.30
N ASP A 207 -7.04 -3.32 -5.83
CA ASP A 207 -6.46 -4.40 -6.64
C ASP A 207 -7.53 -5.33 -7.27
N GLY A 208 -8.81 -5.07 -7.01
CA GLY A 208 -9.94 -5.86 -7.49
C GLY A 208 -10.35 -7.03 -6.59
N ARG A 209 -9.63 -7.28 -5.48
CA ARG A 209 -10.06 -8.31 -4.52
C ARG A 209 -11.42 -7.95 -3.92
N GLN A 210 -12.27 -8.96 -3.74
CA GLN A 210 -13.51 -8.84 -3.00
C GLN A 210 -13.35 -9.42 -1.60
N LEU A 211 -13.86 -8.69 -0.62
CA LEU A 211 -13.83 -9.03 0.80
C LEU A 211 -15.25 -8.95 1.34
N VAL A 212 -15.61 -9.90 2.19
CA VAL A 212 -16.95 -9.97 2.78
C VAL A 212 -16.83 -9.88 4.29
N PHE A 213 -17.61 -8.98 4.88
CA PHE A 213 -17.71 -8.78 6.33
C PHE A 213 -19.17 -8.92 6.74
N GLN A 214 -19.45 -9.33 7.98
CA GLN A 214 -20.82 -9.52 8.43
C GLN A 214 -21.08 -8.80 9.75
N ASP A 215 -22.08 -7.93 9.76
CA ASP A 215 -22.70 -7.51 11.00
C ASP A 215 -23.69 -8.58 11.41
N TYR A 216 -23.43 -9.28 12.52
CA TYR A 216 -24.26 -10.38 12.98
C TYR A 216 -24.62 -10.22 14.46
N GLN A 217 -25.91 -10.10 14.72
CA GLN A 217 -26.48 -10.01 16.06
C GLN A 217 -27.45 -11.17 16.31
N TYR A 218 -27.34 -11.79 17.49
CA TYR A 218 -28.22 -12.87 17.93
C TYR A 218 -28.80 -12.53 19.30
N PHE A 219 -30.13 -12.43 19.39
CA PHE A 219 -30.86 -12.00 20.60
C PHE A 219 -30.35 -10.68 21.19
N GLY A 220 -30.07 -9.69 20.32
CA GLY A 220 -29.57 -8.38 20.76
C GLY A 220 -28.08 -8.36 21.14
N HIS A 221 -27.38 -9.49 21.07
CA HIS A 221 -25.94 -9.58 21.34
C HIS A 221 -25.15 -9.69 20.03
N TRP A 222 -24.18 -8.79 19.85
CA TRP A 222 -23.26 -8.83 18.72
C TRP A 222 -22.35 -10.06 18.80
N ARG A 223 -22.19 -10.72 17.66
CA ARG A 223 -21.31 -11.87 17.45
C ARG A 223 -20.17 -11.51 16.49
N GLU A 224 -20.47 -10.66 15.52
CA GLU A 224 -19.54 -10.05 14.58
C GLU A 224 -20.02 -8.62 14.29
N GLY A 225 -19.09 -7.69 14.10
CA GLY A 225 -19.41 -6.26 14.03
C GLY A 225 -19.81 -5.64 15.38
N PRO A 226 -20.49 -4.48 15.39
CA PRO A 226 -20.87 -3.71 14.21
C PRO A 226 -19.65 -3.07 13.54
N TYR A 227 -19.52 -3.22 12.24
CA TYR A 227 -18.48 -2.57 11.46
C TYR A 227 -18.85 -1.12 11.14
N THR A 228 -17.90 -0.21 11.27
CA THR A 228 -18.02 1.16 10.77
C THR A 228 -17.56 1.23 9.32
N GLU A 229 -18.03 2.22 8.54
CA GLU A 229 -17.54 2.44 7.17
C GLU A 229 -16.01 2.55 7.15
N GLU A 230 -15.42 3.29 8.09
CA GLU A 230 -13.96 3.43 8.17
C GLU A 230 -13.26 2.08 8.40
N SER A 231 -13.74 1.25 9.33
CA SER A 231 -13.14 -0.07 9.60
C SER A 231 -13.22 -1.01 8.39
N LEU A 232 -14.32 -0.95 7.62
CA LEU A 232 -14.49 -1.72 6.39
C LEU A 232 -13.53 -1.24 5.31
N LEU A 233 -13.39 0.07 5.14
CA LEU A 233 -12.47 0.65 4.16
C LEU A 233 -11.00 0.36 4.51
N GLU A 234 -10.63 0.42 5.79
CA GLU A 234 -9.28 0.08 6.25
C GLU A 234 -8.96 -1.40 6.01
N ALA A 235 -9.87 -2.30 6.38
CA ALA A 235 -9.71 -3.72 6.11
C ALA A 235 -9.68 -4.04 4.60
N ALA A 236 -10.51 -3.36 3.81
CA ALA A 236 -10.55 -3.54 2.36
C ALA A 236 -9.34 -2.97 1.63
N GLY A 237 -8.80 -1.85 2.12
CA GLY A 237 -7.61 -1.21 1.59
C GLY A 237 -6.30 -1.84 2.04
N ALA A 238 -6.31 -2.74 3.03
CA ALA A 238 -5.10 -3.39 3.51
C ALA A 238 -4.39 -4.12 2.37
N GLY A 239 -3.06 -3.98 2.29
CA GLY A 239 -2.28 -4.56 1.21
C GLY A 239 -2.31 -3.78 -0.12
N THR A 240 -2.86 -2.56 -0.15
CA THR A 240 -2.95 -1.75 -1.39
C THR A 240 -2.22 -0.40 -1.30
N SER A 241 -1.95 0.24 -2.44
CA SER A 241 -1.28 1.55 -2.46
C SER A 241 -2.15 2.66 -1.86
N TRP A 242 -3.47 2.45 -1.76
CA TRP A 242 -4.37 3.33 -1.02
C TRP A 242 -4.03 3.40 0.47
N ALA A 243 -3.77 2.24 1.10
CA ALA A 243 -3.41 2.18 2.52
C ALA A 243 -2.05 2.83 2.78
N VAL A 244 -1.08 2.56 1.90
CA VAL A 244 0.24 3.22 1.91
C VAL A 244 0.07 4.73 1.82
N ALA A 245 -0.68 5.23 0.84
CA ALA A 245 -0.85 6.66 0.64
C ALA A 245 -1.52 7.37 1.82
N ARG A 246 -2.58 6.78 2.40
CA ARG A 246 -3.21 7.31 3.63
C ARG A 246 -2.24 7.39 4.79
N ALA A 247 -1.47 6.33 5.01
CA ALA A 247 -0.53 6.28 6.13
C ALA A 247 0.59 7.32 5.97
N VAL A 248 1.12 7.46 4.75
CA VAL A 248 2.14 8.45 4.42
C VAL A 248 1.59 9.87 4.58
N LEU A 249 0.39 10.18 4.08
CA LEU A 249 -0.25 11.48 4.29
C LEU A 249 -0.44 11.83 5.77
N ARG A 250 -0.94 10.89 6.58
CA ARG A 250 -1.06 11.09 8.04
C ARG A 250 0.30 11.45 8.67
N SER A 251 1.41 10.88 8.18
CA SER A 251 2.75 11.21 8.67
C SER A 251 3.26 12.58 8.21
N MET A 252 2.72 13.14 7.12
CA MET A 252 3.05 14.49 6.66
C MET A 252 2.41 15.57 7.53
N ASP A 253 1.22 15.30 8.06
CA ASP A 253 0.44 16.28 8.83
C ASP A 253 0.84 16.35 10.32
N ASN A 254 1.50 15.32 10.85
CA ASN A 254 1.98 15.22 12.24
C ASN A 254 3.43 15.66 12.40
#